data_AF-A0A180GJE6-F1
#
_entry.id   AF-A0A180GJE6-F1
#
_cell.length_a   1.000
_cell.length_b   1.000
_cell.length_c   1.000
_cell.angle_alpha   90.00
_cell.angle_beta   90.00
_cell.angle_gamma   90.00
#
_symmetry.space_group_name_H-M   'P 1'
#
loop_
_entity.id
_entity.type
_entity.pdbx_description
1 polymer ?
#
loop_
_entity_poly.entity_id
_entity_poly.type
_entity_poly.pdbx_seq_one_letter_code
_entity_poly.pdbx_strand_id
1 'polypeptide(L)'
;MVDSASDTSVSDELREDQRIWAQGDVECTPDLVIKGFRRLAEKCVRSGHPDRTTIEHTLSTRSVEEVVLLKETLLHQLQGYLLPALHGEIAILSNFLAKPHDLLKEPETKMKLVLKIQSHIERTLDKIKFSISFICPDTMSLRAPHRFDDQHLKRFKSYRLRSLRVKILRTKGYLYRLFVASHILLANLKASPDLIDPDHPGNWWKVESTLYAIDLTIECITGSELDVAQLDWPSYVEDIDHVLHKVVTVINQCTHEVPRKMFVQEPVFHLAKLGIGLIKIARLFFKKLLIDRSLNARRIPLRLPLFTEMCSKQIESLAQSLPLVAADILQLENLFETVDVAHENPSGTDFIKVATSLKSRFQAPLVVLLLYLIPSISDTDGSSTQDYYKNWFVTWNTQFILTTENFIGAAKSLDNNPP
;
A
#
# COMPACT_ATOMS: atom_id res chain seq x y z
N MET A 1 -13.32 -0.04 -66.34
CA MET A 1 -14.22 -0.35 -65.22
C MET A 1 -13.47 -1.32 -64.34
N VAL A 2 -12.93 -0.76 -63.28
CA VAL A 2 -12.00 -1.35 -62.31
C VAL A 2 -12.81 -1.61 -61.03
N ASP A 3 -12.26 -2.43 -60.14
CA ASP A 3 -12.77 -2.83 -58.82
C ASP A 3 -13.74 -4.02 -58.75
N SER A 4 -13.18 -5.20 -59.04
CA SER A 4 -13.61 -6.46 -58.40
C SER A 4 -12.41 -7.24 -57.81
N ALA A 5 -11.29 -6.57 -57.57
CA ALA A 5 -10.02 -7.20 -57.15
C ALA A 5 -9.59 -6.86 -55.71
N SER A 6 -10.28 -5.93 -55.03
CA SER A 6 -9.92 -5.48 -53.66
C SER A 6 -10.60 -6.26 -52.54
N ASP A 7 -11.83 -6.76 -52.75
CA ASP A 7 -12.59 -7.47 -51.69
C ASP A 7 -12.08 -8.90 -51.45
N THR A 8 -11.52 -9.55 -52.48
CA THR A 8 -10.93 -10.88 -52.35
C THR A 8 -9.62 -10.84 -51.56
N SER A 9 -8.85 -9.75 -51.68
CA SER A 9 -7.55 -9.58 -51.01
C SER A 9 -7.69 -9.41 -49.49
N VAL A 10 -8.66 -8.62 -49.01
CA VAL A 10 -8.91 -8.43 -47.57
C VAL A 10 -9.52 -9.70 -46.95
N SER A 11 -10.39 -10.37 -47.70
CA SER A 11 -11.00 -11.64 -47.28
C SER A 11 -10.00 -12.79 -47.21
N ASP A 12 -9.00 -12.80 -48.09
CA ASP A 12 -7.92 -13.77 -48.11
C ASP A 12 -6.86 -13.46 -47.04
N GLU A 13 -6.56 -12.19 -46.72
CA GLU A 13 -5.70 -11.80 -45.58
C GLU A 13 -6.34 -12.18 -44.24
N LEU A 14 -7.64 -11.93 -44.04
CA LEU A 14 -8.39 -12.35 -42.85
C LEU A 14 -8.48 -13.88 -42.72
N ARG A 15 -8.50 -14.61 -43.85
CA ARG A 15 -8.45 -16.08 -43.87
C ARG A 15 -7.04 -16.61 -43.59
N GLU A 16 -6.00 -15.92 -44.04
CA GLU A 16 -4.62 -16.30 -43.78
C GLU A 16 -4.28 -16.09 -42.29
N ASP A 17 -4.74 -14.98 -41.69
CA ASP A 17 -4.63 -14.72 -40.24
C ASP A 17 -5.38 -15.75 -39.40
N GLN A 18 -6.53 -16.26 -39.88
CA GLN A 18 -7.25 -17.36 -39.23
C GLN A 18 -6.59 -18.73 -39.46
N ARG A 19 -5.86 -18.91 -40.57
CA ARG A 19 -5.12 -20.15 -40.88
C ARG A 19 -3.85 -20.31 -40.06
N ILE A 20 -3.19 -19.21 -39.68
CA ILE A 20 -2.03 -19.23 -38.77
C ILE A 20 -2.35 -19.95 -37.45
N TRP A 21 -3.61 -19.99 -37.03
CA TRP A 21 -4.04 -20.66 -35.79
C TRP A 21 -4.56 -22.09 -35.93
N ALA A 22 -4.75 -22.59 -37.17
CA ALA A 22 -5.51 -23.81 -37.42
C ALA A 22 -4.66 -25.05 -37.79
N GLN A 23 -3.37 -24.88 -38.11
CA GLN A 23 -2.51 -25.98 -38.56
C GLN A 23 -1.19 -26.01 -37.77
N GLY A 24 -1.21 -26.71 -36.64
CA GLY A 24 -0.02 -27.06 -35.87
C GLY A 24 -0.32 -28.15 -34.84
N ASP A 25 0.36 -29.29 -34.95
CA ASP A 25 0.35 -30.43 -34.04
C ASP A 25 0.52 -30.03 -32.57
N VAL A 26 -0.49 -30.13 -31.70
CA VAL A 26 -0.44 -30.12 -30.20
C VAL A 26 0.51 -29.07 -29.52
N GLU A 27 1.05 -28.10 -30.25
CA GLU A 27 2.14 -27.21 -29.84
C GLU A 27 1.62 -25.78 -29.65
N CYS A 28 1.63 -25.30 -28.40
CA CYS A 28 1.48 -23.89 -28.00
C CYS A 28 0.42 -23.05 -28.73
N THR A 29 -0.86 -23.36 -28.52
CA THR A 29 -1.96 -22.52 -29.00
C THR A 29 -2.21 -21.30 -28.06
N PRO A 30 -2.74 -20.18 -28.58
CA PRO A 30 -3.14 -19.02 -27.77
C PRO A 30 -4.10 -19.39 -26.63
N ASP A 31 -4.91 -20.42 -26.84
CA ASP A 31 -5.82 -20.94 -25.82
C ASP A 31 -5.08 -21.44 -24.58
N LEU A 32 -3.89 -22.02 -24.74
CA LEU A 32 -3.06 -22.46 -23.61
C LEU A 32 -2.55 -21.27 -22.80
N VAL A 33 -2.13 -20.19 -23.46
CA VAL A 33 -1.68 -18.96 -22.79
C VAL A 33 -2.83 -18.29 -22.04
N ILE A 34 -3.99 -18.16 -22.70
CA ILE A 34 -5.22 -17.59 -22.13
C ILE A 34 -5.66 -18.41 -20.91
N LYS A 35 -5.66 -19.75 -21.02
CA LYS A 35 -5.98 -20.66 -19.91
C LYS A 35 -4.93 -20.59 -18.79
N GLY A 36 -3.66 -20.37 -19.12
CA GLY A 36 -2.58 -20.17 -18.16
C GLY A 36 -2.80 -18.95 -17.27
N PHE A 37 -3.23 -17.81 -17.83
CA PHE A 37 -3.57 -16.63 -17.04
C PHE A 37 -4.77 -16.86 -16.13
N ARG A 38 -5.81 -17.55 -16.61
CA ARG A 38 -6.95 -17.96 -15.78
C ARG A 38 -6.49 -18.83 -14.61
N ARG A 39 -5.63 -19.82 -14.86
CA ARG A 39 -5.06 -20.70 -13.82
C ARG A 39 -4.29 -19.91 -12.76
N LEU A 40 -3.46 -18.96 -13.19
CA LEU A 40 -2.72 -18.07 -12.28
C LEU A 40 -3.66 -17.20 -11.43
N ALA A 41 -4.69 -16.60 -12.04
CA ALA A 41 -5.68 -15.81 -11.33
C ALA A 41 -6.41 -16.64 -10.25
N GLU A 42 -6.90 -17.82 -10.61
CA GLU A 42 -7.53 -18.73 -9.65
C GLU A 42 -6.59 -19.10 -8.50
N LYS A 43 -5.30 -19.25 -8.78
CA LYS A 43 -4.29 -19.56 -7.76
C LYS A 43 -4.08 -18.43 -6.76
N CYS A 44 -4.20 -17.17 -7.18
CA CYS A 44 -4.16 -16.02 -6.29
C CYS A 44 -5.38 -15.98 -5.35
N VAL A 45 -6.55 -16.45 -5.81
CA VAL A 45 -7.80 -16.54 -5.01
C VAL A 45 -7.81 -17.75 -4.08
N ARG A 46 -7.28 -18.89 -4.55
CA ARG A 46 -7.21 -20.13 -3.77
C ARG A 46 -6.31 -19.93 -2.55
N SER A 47 -6.96 -19.54 -1.45
CA SER A 47 -6.45 -19.61 -0.08
C SER A 47 -6.06 -21.02 0.32
N GLY A 48 -6.45 -22.03 -0.49
CA GLY A 48 -6.30 -23.47 -0.23
C GLY A 48 -5.03 -23.76 0.53
N HIS A 49 -5.17 -23.99 1.83
CA HIS A 49 -4.06 -24.14 2.74
C HIS A 49 -3.00 -25.03 2.10
N PRO A 50 -1.69 -24.69 2.14
CA PRO A 50 -0.71 -25.73 1.94
C PRO A 50 -1.07 -26.87 2.89
N ASP A 51 -0.93 -28.09 2.40
CA ASP A 51 -1.42 -29.29 3.06
C ASP A 51 -1.08 -29.22 4.56
N ARG A 52 -2.09 -28.87 5.37
CA ARG A 52 -1.89 -28.46 6.77
C ARG A 52 -1.21 -29.57 7.55
N THR A 53 -1.56 -30.79 7.16
CA THR A 53 -0.94 -32.07 7.50
C THR A 53 0.57 -32.11 7.23
N THR A 54 1.05 -31.60 6.09
CA THR A 54 2.48 -31.55 5.74
C THR A 54 3.24 -30.58 6.66
N ILE A 55 2.66 -29.41 6.96
CA ILE A 55 3.27 -28.45 7.90
C ILE A 55 3.26 -29.01 9.32
N GLU A 56 2.12 -29.53 9.79
CA GLU A 56 1.98 -30.13 11.12
C GLU A 56 2.91 -31.34 11.31
N HIS A 57 3.07 -32.19 10.29
CA HIS A 57 4.02 -33.29 10.29
C HIS A 57 5.48 -32.79 10.35
N THR A 58 5.81 -31.75 9.58
CA THR A 58 7.16 -31.15 9.61
C THR A 58 7.47 -30.53 10.96
N LEU A 59 6.47 -29.93 11.62
CA LEU A 59 6.60 -29.38 12.97
C LEU A 59 6.71 -30.47 14.04
N SER A 60 6.01 -31.60 13.86
CA SER A 60 5.99 -32.71 14.84
C SER A 60 7.24 -33.58 14.78
N THR A 61 7.96 -33.58 13.66
CA THR A 61 9.15 -34.41 13.44
C THR A 61 10.47 -33.68 13.73
N ARG A 62 10.42 -32.38 14.05
CA ARG A 62 11.60 -31.53 14.27
C ARG A 62 11.68 -30.99 15.69
N SER A 63 12.89 -30.77 16.16
CA SER A 63 13.18 -30.00 17.37
C SER A 63 12.80 -28.52 17.21
N VAL A 64 12.71 -27.81 18.33
CA VAL A 64 12.38 -26.37 18.35
C VAL A 64 13.44 -25.57 17.58
N GLU A 65 14.72 -25.91 17.76
CA GLU A 65 15.85 -25.25 17.10
C GLU A 65 15.82 -25.44 15.57
N GLU A 66 15.51 -26.64 15.09
CA GLU A 66 15.38 -26.93 13.67
C GLU A 66 14.21 -26.18 13.01
N VAL A 67 13.12 -25.99 13.75
CA VAL A 67 11.98 -25.18 13.29
C VAL A 67 12.38 -23.72 13.16
N VAL A 68 13.12 -23.16 14.13
CA VAL A 68 13.62 -21.78 14.08
C VAL A 68 14.55 -21.58 12.88
N LEU A 69 15.53 -22.47 12.69
CA LEU A 69 16.46 -22.41 11.57
C LEU A 69 15.74 -22.50 10.21
N LEU A 70 14.72 -23.36 10.11
CA LEU A 70 13.90 -23.45 8.91
C LEU A 70 13.14 -22.13 8.65
N LYS A 71 12.55 -21.51 9.68
CA LYS A 71 11.87 -20.21 9.51
C LYS A 71 12.82 -19.13 9.00
N GLU A 72 14.05 -19.07 9.53
CA GLU A 72 15.07 -18.15 9.05
C GLU A 72 15.43 -18.41 7.58
N THR A 73 15.66 -19.67 7.24
CA THR A 73 15.98 -20.09 5.86
C THR A 73 14.87 -19.69 4.89
N LEU A 74 13.61 -19.97 5.23
CA LEU A 74 12.46 -19.62 4.40
C LEU A 74 12.29 -18.10 4.28
N LEU A 75 12.53 -17.35 5.36
CA LEU A 75 12.46 -15.89 5.32
C LEU A 75 13.58 -15.29 4.45
N HIS A 76 14.79 -15.85 4.52
CA HIS A 76 15.90 -15.48 3.63
C HIS A 76 15.60 -15.81 2.16
N GLN A 77 14.99 -16.97 1.88
CA GLN A 77 14.58 -17.33 0.53
C GLN A 77 13.48 -16.41 -0.01
N LEU A 78 12.50 -16.05 0.82
CA LEU A 78 11.47 -15.07 0.46
C LEU A 78 12.09 -13.74 0.07
N GLN A 79 12.99 -13.24 0.92
CA GLN A 79 13.67 -11.96 0.75
C GLN A 79 14.59 -11.93 -0.49
N GLY A 80 15.49 -12.90 -0.60
CA GLY A 80 16.62 -12.84 -1.54
C GLY A 80 16.37 -13.49 -2.90
N TYR A 81 15.33 -14.31 -3.02
CA TYR A 81 15.10 -15.09 -4.23
C TYR A 81 13.65 -15.07 -4.70
N LEU A 82 12.69 -15.50 -3.87
CA LEU A 82 11.31 -15.74 -4.34
C LEU A 82 10.58 -14.45 -4.71
N LEU A 83 10.62 -13.41 -3.87
CA LEU A 83 9.95 -12.14 -4.16
C LEU A 83 10.67 -11.37 -5.29
N PRO A 84 12.01 -11.27 -5.33
CA PRO A 84 12.72 -10.67 -6.47
C PRO A 84 12.47 -11.40 -7.80
N ALA A 85 12.44 -12.75 -7.79
CA ALA A 85 12.13 -13.53 -9.00
C ALA A 85 10.72 -13.24 -9.50
N LEU A 86 9.73 -13.24 -8.59
CA LEU A 86 8.35 -12.89 -8.93
C LEU A 86 8.26 -11.47 -9.51
N HIS A 87 8.95 -10.49 -8.91
CA HIS A 87 9.02 -9.13 -9.43
C HIS A 87 9.54 -9.11 -10.88
N GLY A 88 10.69 -9.73 -11.12
CA GLY A 88 11.31 -9.80 -12.45
C GLY A 88 10.43 -10.50 -13.49
N GLU A 89 9.80 -11.63 -13.12
CA GLU A 89 8.89 -12.36 -13.99
C GLU A 89 7.67 -11.53 -14.38
N ILE A 90 7.08 -10.80 -13.43
CA ILE A 90 5.94 -9.92 -13.70
C ILE A 90 6.35 -8.74 -14.59
N ALA A 91 7.52 -8.14 -14.35
CA ALA A 91 8.03 -7.07 -15.21
C ALA A 91 8.26 -7.55 -16.65
N ILE A 92 8.88 -8.72 -16.83
CA ILE A 92 9.11 -9.33 -18.14
C ILE A 92 7.77 -9.63 -18.82
N LEU A 93 6.85 -10.29 -18.12
CA LEU A 93 5.51 -10.63 -18.63
C LEU A 93 4.74 -9.40 -19.06
N SER A 94 4.85 -8.32 -18.30
CA SER A 94 4.19 -7.04 -18.57
C SER A 94 4.73 -6.39 -19.84
N ASN A 95 6.06 -6.42 -20.04
CA ASN A 95 6.66 -5.91 -21.27
C ASN A 95 6.20 -6.67 -22.52
N PHE A 96 6.00 -7.99 -22.41
CA PHE A 96 5.44 -8.78 -23.52
C PHE A 96 4.02 -8.39 -23.87
N LEU A 97 3.21 -8.10 -22.86
CA LEU A 97 1.80 -7.76 -23.02
C LEU A 97 1.57 -6.28 -23.35
N ALA A 98 2.57 -5.41 -23.15
CA ALA A 98 2.49 -3.98 -23.45
C ALA A 98 2.30 -3.69 -24.95
N LYS A 99 2.69 -4.64 -25.83
CA LYS A 99 2.47 -4.54 -27.28
C LYS A 99 1.76 -5.81 -27.79
N PRO A 100 0.43 -5.91 -27.62
CA PRO A 100 -0.31 -7.13 -27.94
C PRO A 100 -0.16 -7.56 -29.39
N HIS A 101 -0.10 -6.62 -30.34
CA HIS A 101 0.09 -6.93 -31.76
C HIS A 101 1.48 -7.49 -32.09
N ASP A 102 2.52 -7.17 -31.30
CA ASP A 102 3.83 -7.81 -31.48
C ASP A 102 3.78 -9.30 -31.13
N LEU A 103 2.82 -9.75 -30.32
CA LEU A 103 2.59 -11.18 -30.05
C LEU A 103 2.08 -11.91 -31.29
N LEU A 104 1.48 -11.21 -32.27
CA LEU A 104 0.97 -11.79 -33.50
C LEU A 104 2.07 -11.96 -34.57
N LYS A 105 3.18 -11.21 -34.48
CA LYS A 105 4.29 -11.26 -35.47
C LYS A 105 5.13 -12.54 -35.39
N GLU A 106 5.30 -13.09 -34.19
CA GLU A 106 6.00 -14.36 -33.95
C GLU A 106 5.24 -15.17 -32.88
N PRO A 107 4.04 -15.67 -33.21
CA PRO A 107 3.10 -16.16 -32.21
C PRO A 107 3.65 -17.38 -31.47
N GLU A 108 4.23 -18.35 -32.18
CA GLU A 108 4.71 -19.58 -31.56
C GLU A 108 5.85 -19.36 -30.56
N THR A 109 6.88 -18.59 -30.92
CA THR A 109 8.05 -18.36 -30.07
C THR A 109 7.69 -17.52 -28.84
N LYS A 110 6.91 -16.46 -29.04
CA LYS A 110 6.46 -15.57 -27.95
C LYS A 110 5.48 -16.26 -27.02
N MET A 111 4.56 -17.07 -27.53
CA MET A 111 3.64 -17.86 -26.70
C MET A 111 4.36 -18.94 -25.91
N LYS A 112 5.32 -19.66 -26.50
CA LYS A 112 6.19 -20.61 -25.79
C LYS A 112 6.90 -19.91 -24.62
N LEU A 113 7.40 -18.69 -24.82
CA LEU A 113 8.04 -17.90 -23.77
C LEU A 113 7.05 -17.45 -22.67
N VAL A 114 5.88 -16.95 -23.03
CA VAL A 114 4.84 -16.56 -22.06
C VAL A 114 4.42 -17.77 -21.21
N LEU A 115 4.20 -18.94 -21.81
CA LEU A 115 3.89 -20.17 -21.08
C LEU A 115 5.01 -20.56 -20.11
N LYS A 116 6.28 -20.43 -20.52
CA LYS A 116 7.43 -20.66 -19.64
C LYS A 116 7.41 -19.71 -18.45
N ILE A 117 7.17 -18.42 -18.67
CA ILE A 117 7.07 -17.41 -17.60
C ILE A 117 5.91 -17.74 -16.65
N GLN A 118 4.72 -18.03 -17.20
CA GLN A 118 3.54 -18.42 -16.40
C GLN A 118 3.84 -19.64 -15.51
N SER A 119 4.53 -20.65 -16.05
CA SER A 119 4.91 -21.85 -15.28
C SER A 119 5.91 -21.54 -14.16
N HIS A 120 6.79 -20.56 -14.37
CA HIS A 120 7.76 -20.13 -13.36
C HIS A 120 7.08 -19.36 -12.23
N ILE A 121 6.23 -18.38 -12.59
CA ILE A 121 5.37 -17.65 -11.64
C ILE A 121 4.56 -18.63 -10.80
N GLU A 122 3.96 -19.63 -11.44
CA GLU A 122 3.12 -20.61 -10.76
C GLU A 122 3.89 -21.37 -9.67
N ARG A 123 5.13 -21.78 -9.95
CA ARG A 123 6.01 -22.47 -8.99
C ARG A 123 6.50 -21.51 -7.90
N THR A 124 6.83 -20.27 -8.26
CA THR A 124 7.27 -19.24 -7.32
C THR A 124 6.16 -18.92 -6.31
N LEU A 125 4.90 -18.81 -6.77
CA LEU A 125 3.74 -18.60 -5.91
C LEU A 125 3.49 -19.76 -4.93
N ASP A 126 3.74 -21.01 -5.34
CA ASP A 126 3.64 -22.17 -4.44
C ASP A 126 4.68 -22.11 -3.32
N LYS A 127 5.94 -21.82 -3.68
CA LYS A 127 7.02 -21.68 -2.70
C LYS A 127 6.78 -20.52 -1.73
N ILE A 128 6.28 -19.39 -2.22
CA ILE A 128 5.89 -18.25 -1.37
C ILE A 128 4.77 -18.68 -0.42
N LYS A 129 3.72 -19.32 -0.93
CA LYS A 129 2.58 -19.78 -0.14
C LYS A 129 2.98 -20.75 0.96
N PHE A 130 3.83 -21.72 0.64
CA PHE A 130 4.40 -22.66 1.62
C PHE A 130 5.18 -21.92 2.70
N SER A 131 6.13 -21.06 2.29
CA SER A 131 6.99 -20.31 3.22
C SER A 131 6.17 -19.47 4.19
N ILE A 132 5.14 -18.78 3.71
CA ILE A 132 4.31 -17.92 4.55
C ILE A 132 3.41 -18.70 5.49
N SER A 133 2.87 -19.83 5.04
CA SER A 133 2.02 -20.64 5.91
C SER A 133 2.84 -21.31 7.02
N PHE A 134 4.13 -21.57 6.77
CA PHE A 134 5.07 -22.06 7.77
C PHE A 134 5.54 -20.97 8.75
N ILE A 135 5.91 -19.78 8.24
CA ILE A 135 6.42 -18.67 9.06
C ILE A 135 5.29 -17.98 9.86
N CYS A 136 4.14 -17.75 9.20
CA CYS A 136 2.97 -17.03 9.72
C CYS A 136 1.71 -17.93 9.65
N PRO A 137 1.58 -18.92 10.56
CA PRO A 137 0.47 -19.89 10.50
C PRO A 137 -0.89 -19.21 10.57
N ASP A 138 -1.92 -19.85 9.99
CA ASP A 138 -3.29 -19.29 9.95
C ASP A 138 -3.93 -19.14 11.34
N THR A 139 -3.43 -19.86 12.34
CA THR A 139 -3.80 -19.68 13.75
C THR A 139 -3.37 -18.30 14.30
N MET A 140 -2.43 -17.63 13.64
CA MET A 140 -2.06 -16.26 13.93
C MET A 140 -3.21 -15.33 13.52
N SER A 141 -4.12 -15.07 14.45
CA SER A 141 -5.23 -14.16 14.24
C SER A 141 -4.72 -12.76 13.87
N LEU A 142 -5.20 -12.26 12.73
CA LEU A 142 -4.95 -10.88 12.29
C LEU A 142 -5.58 -9.85 13.23
N ARG A 143 -6.56 -10.27 14.05
CA ARG A 143 -7.27 -9.41 15.01
C ARG A 143 -6.75 -9.55 16.44
N ALA A 144 -5.92 -10.55 16.73
CA ALA A 144 -5.39 -10.73 18.08
C ALA A 144 -4.46 -9.57 18.46
N PRO A 145 -4.48 -9.12 19.72
CA PRO A 145 -3.52 -8.13 20.21
C PRO A 145 -2.08 -8.58 19.97
N HIS A 146 -1.20 -7.63 19.68
CA HIS A 146 0.23 -7.91 19.64
C HIS A 146 0.82 -8.16 21.02
N ARG A 147 1.89 -8.96 21.04
CA ARG A 147 2.63 -9.31 22.25
C ARG A 147 3.44 -8.13 22.79
N PHE A 148 3.64 -8.14 24.10
CA PHE A 148 4.52 -7.20 24.81
C PHE A 148 5.91 -7.79 25.10
N ASP A 149 6.05 -9.10 25.01
CA ASP A 149 7.22 -9.88 25.44
C ASP A 149 8.07 -10.42 24.27
N ASP A 150 7.87 -9.92 23.05
CA ASP A 150 8.52 -10.42 21.83
C ASP A 150 9.71 -9.58 21.33
N GLN A 151 10.24 -8.70 22.18
CA GLN A 151 11.35 -7.77 21.86
C GLN A 151 12.59 -8.51 21.33
N HIS A 152 12.91 -9.66 21.94
CA HIS A 152 14.05 -10.50 21.60
C HIS A 152 13.90 -11.26 20.26
N LEU A 153 12.68 -11.33 19.68
CA LEU A 153 12.40 -12.15 18.49
C LEU A 153 12.84 -11.50 17.17
N LYS A 154 13.34 -10.26 17.18
CA LYS A 154 13.86 -9.55 15.99
C LYS A 154 12.91 -9.64 14.78
N ARG A 155 13.31 -10.37 13.72
CA ARG A 155 12.52 -10.57 12.48
C ARG A 155 11.17 -11.27 12.72
N PHE A 156 11.06 -12.04 13.80
CA PHE A 156 9.87 -12.84 14.13
C PHE A 156 8.94 -12.17 15.15
N LYS A 157 9.15 -10.89 15.46
CA LYS A 157 8.18 -10.06 16.17
C LYS A 157 6.81 -10.19 15.52
N SER A 158 5.78 -10.39 16.35
CA SER A 158 4.41 -10.64 15.87
C SER A 158 3.86 -9.54 14.94
N TYR A 159 4.26 -8.28 15.15
CA TYR A 159 3.92 -7.17 14.27
C TYR A 159 4.50 -7.32 12.87
N ARG A 160 5.79 -7.67 12.76
CA ARG A 160 6.45 -7.86 11.46
C ARG A 160 5.83 -9.02 10.68
N LEU A 161 5.59 -10.15 11.36
CA LEU A 161 4.96 -11.32 10.75
C LEU A 161 3.54 -11.05 10.26
N ARG A 162 2.77 -10.27 11.03
CA ARG A 162 1.43 -9.81 10.63
C ARG A 162 1.49 -8.86 9.45
N SER A 163 2.39 -7.88 9.49
CA SER A 163 2.58 -6.93 8.39
C SER A 163 2.95 -7.65 7.10
N LEU A 164 3.91 -8.60 7.16
CA LEU A 164 4.28 -9.45 6.03
C LEU A 164 3.08 -10.21 5.46
N ARG A 165 2.26 -10.81 6.32
CA ARG A 165 1.05 -11.54 5.90
C ARG A 165 0.04 -10.62 5.20
N VAL A 166 -0.20 -9.43 5.75
CA VAL A 166 -1.09 -8.42 5.13
C VAL A 166 -0.56 -7.98 3.77
N LYS A 167 0.74 -7.67 3.65
CA LYS A 167 1.34 -7.27 2.37
C LYS A 167 1.26 -8.37 1.32
N ILE A 168 1.47 -9.64 1.69
CA ILE A 168 1.34 -10.76 0.75
C ILE A 168 -0.09 -10.96 0.27
N LEU A 169 -1.08 -10.82 1.16
CA LEU A 169 -2.48 -10.86 0.76
C LEU A 169 -2.80 -9.72 -0.22
N ARG A 170 -2.27 -8.52 0.04
CA ARG A 170 -2.42 -7.36 -0.86
C ARG A 170 -1.74 -7.59 -2.21
N THR A 171 -0.52 -8.12 -2.23
CA THR A 171 0.23 -8.49 -3.44
C THR A 171 -0.51 -9.54 -4.25
N LYS A 172 -1.07 -10.57 -3.61
CA LYS A 172 -1.95 -11.56 -4.29
C LYS A 172 -3.17 -10.90 -4.93
N GLY A 173 -3.78 -9.92 -4.28
CA GLY A 173 -4.90 -9.16 -4.83
C GLY A 173 -4.55 -8.37 -6.08
N TYR A 174 -3.36 -7.76 -6.12
CA TYR A 174 -2.85 -7.08 -7.32
C TYR A 174 -2.51 -8.07 -8.44
N LEU A 175 -1.82 -9.17 -8.13
CA LEU A 175 -1.52 -10.24 -9.10
C LEU A 175 -2.78 -10.85 -9.70
N TYR A 176 -3.81 -11.10 -8.89
CA TYR A 176 -5.11 -11.58 -9.36
C TYR A 176 -5.69 -10.64 -10.42
N ARG A 177 -5.75 -9.34 -10.12
CA ARG A 177 -6.26 -8.32 -11.03
C ARG A 177 -5.45 -8.25 -12.32
N LEU A 178 -4.13 -8.31 -12.21
CA LEU A 178 -3.22 -8.36 -13.35
C LEU A 178 -3.52 -9.57 -14.25
N PHE A 179 -3.57 -10.78 -13.70
CA PHE A 179 -3.80 -11.99 -14.48
C PHE A 179 -5.20 -12.05 -15.11
N VAL A 180 -6.23 -11.53 -14.44
CA VAL A 180 -7.56 -11.37 -15.03
C VAL A 180 -7.53 -10.40 -16.20
N ALA A 181 -6.86 -9.26 -16.06
CA ALA A 181 -6.71 -8.29 -17.14
C ALA A 181 -5.96 -8.90 -18.33
N SER A 182 -4.86 -9.62 -18.10
CA SER A 182 -4.11 -10.32 -19.15
C SER A 182 -4.94 -11.40 -19.85
N HIS A 183 -5.77 -12.14 -19.10
CA HIS A 183 -6.69 -13.12 -19.68
C HIS A 183 -7.70 -12.47 -20.62
N ILE A 184 -8.34 -11.38 -20.19
CA ILE A 184 -9.33 -10.64 -20.99
C ILE A 184 -8.67 -10.04 -22.24
N LEU A 185 -7.50 -9.42 -22.10
CA LEU A 185 -6.76 -8.83 -23.20
C LEU A 185 -6.47 -9.84 -24.31
N LEU A 186 -5.92 -11.01 -23.96
CA LEU A 186 -5.58 -12.02 -24.96
C LEU A 186 -6.81 -12.71 -25.55
N ALA A 187 -7.89 -12.88 -24.77
CA ALA A 187 -9.15 -13.38 -25.29
C ALA A 187 -9.76 -12.42 -26.32
N ASN A 188 -9.71 -11.11 -26.05
CA ASN A 188 -10.17 -10.09 -26.99
C ASN A 188 -9.29 -10.01 -28.24
N LEU A 189 -7.96 -10.09 -28.08
CA LEU A 189 -7.01 -10.08 -29.20
C LEU A 189 -7.27 -11.26 -30.16
N LYS A 190 -7.64 -12.42 -29.61
CA LYS A 190 -8.02 -13.59 -30.41
C LYS A 190 -9.38 -13.42 -31.11
N ALA A 191 -10.36 -12.80 -30.45
CA ALA A 191 -11.72 -12.70 -30.95
C ALA A 191 -11.92 -11.56 -31.97
N SER A 192 -11.26 -10.42 -31.75
CA SER A 192 -11.37 -9.25 -32.62
C SER A 192 -10.11 -8.38 -32.47
N PRO A 193 -9.05 -8.67 -33.26
CA PRO A 193 -7.78 -7.96 -33.18
C PRO A 193 -7.90 -6.45 -33.43
N ASP A 194 -8.81 -6.05 -34.33
CA ASP A 194 -8.96 -4.67 -34.81
C ASP A 194 -9.60 -3.72 -33.79
N LEU A 195 -10.21 -4.26 -32.73
CA LEU A 195 -10.86 -3.49 -31.67
C LEU A 195 -9.91 -3.12 -30.52
N ILE A 196 -8.66 -3.60 -30.56
CA ILE A 196 -7.65 -3.26 -29.57
C ILE A 196 -6.87 -2.05 -30.09
N ASP A 197 -6.98 -0.93 -29.38
CA ASP A 197 -6.16 0.24 -29.65
C ASP A 197 -4.66 -0.13 -29.51
N PRO A 198 -3.85 -0.04 -30.58
CA PRO A 198 -2.43 -0.35 -30.55
C PRO A 198 -1.63 0.57 -29.63
N ASP A 199 -2.10 1.81 -29.45
CA ASP A 199 -1.45 2.85 -28.66
C ASP A 199 -1.93 2.83 -27.20
N HIS A 200 -3.14 2.33 -26.94
CA HIS A 200 -3.74 2.26 -25.61
C HIS A 200 -4.51 0.95 -25.37
N PRO A 201 -3.84 -0.22 -25.34
CA PRO A 201 -4.50 -1.48 -24.99
C PRO A 201 -5.11 -1.33 -23.59
N GLY A 202 -6.44 -1.27 -23.54
CA GLY A 202 -7.21 -0.56 -22.51
C GLY A 202 -6.70 -0.68 -21.08
N ASN A 203 -6.57 0.47 -20.41
CA ASN A 203 -6.18 0.63 -19.01
C ASN A 203 -5.25 -0.48 -18.50
N TRP A 204 -3.95 -0.37 -18.79
CA TRP A 204 -2.91 -1.14 -18.11
C TRP A 204 -2.78 -0.68 -16.64
N TRP A 205 -3.87 -0.80 -15.87
CA TRP A 205 -3.90 -0.41 -14.47
C TRP A 205 -3.15 -1.48 -13.67
N LYS A 206 -2.09 -1.01 -12.99
CA LYS A 206 -1.44 -1.62 -11.82
C LYS A 206 -0.33 -2.64 -12.05
N VAL A 207 0.38 -2.68 -13.18
CA VAL A 207 1.70 -3.36 -13.14
C VAL A 207 2.64 -2.66 -12.19
N GLU A 208 2.78 -1.35 -12.31
CA GLU A 208 3.57 -0.55 -11.37
C GLU A 208 3.10 -0.76 -9.93
N SER A 209 1.79 -0.77 -9.68
CA SER A 209 1.28 -1.06 -8.33
C SER A 209 1.48 -2.51 -7.88
N THR A 210 1.54 -3.48 -8.80
CA THR A 210 1.83 -4.89 -8.49
C THR A 210 3.30 -5.05 -8.13
N LEU A 211 4.20 -4.47 -8.94
CA LEU A 211 5.64 -4.45 -8.68
C LEU A 211 5.93 -3.73 -7.35
N TYR A 212 5.35 -2.55 -7.17
CA TYR A 212 5.44 -1.80 -5.92
C TYR A 212 4.91 -2.60 -4.70
N ALA A 213 3.82 -3.37 -4.85
CA ALA A 213 3.35 -4.23 -3.77
C ALA A 213 4.33 -5.37 -3.44
N ILE A 214 5.03 -5.92 -4.44
CA ILE A 214 6.10 -6.90 -4.22
C ILE A 214 7.26 -6.22 -3.47
N ASP A 215 7.67 -5.02 -3.87
CA ASP A 215 8.74 -4.26 -3.20
C ASP A 215 8.41 -3.97 -1.73
N LEU A 216 7.18 -3.50 -1.44
CA LEU A 216 6.72 -3.31 -0.06
C LEU A 216 6.71 -4.62 0.74
N THR A 217 6.48 -5.75 0.08
CA THR A 217 6.55 -7.08 0.72
C THR A 217 7.99 -7.43 1.08
N ILE A 218 8.96 -7.16 0.19
CA ILE A 218 10.39 -7.35 0.44
C ILE A 218 10.83 -6.44 1.60
N GLU A 219 10.42 -5.18 1.58
CA GLU A 219 10.74 -4.20 2.63
C GLU A 219 10.17 -4.59 4.00
N CYS A 220 9.02 -5.27 4.03
CA CYS A 220 8.49 -5.86 5.26
C CYS A 220 9.49 -6.84 5.94
N ILE A 221 10.35 -7.47 5.15
CA ILE A 221 11.38 -8.41 5.62
C ILE A 221 12.71 -7.68 5.90
N THR A 222 13.10 -6.73 5.03
CA THR A 222 14.43 -6.10 5.07
C THR A 222 14.51 -4.81 5.86
N GLY A 223 13.41 -4.06 5.95
CA GLY A 223 13.38 -2.73 6.55
C GLY A 223 13.50 -2.76 8.07
N SER A 224 13.92 -1.63 8.63
CA SER A 224 13.87 -1.37 10.07
C SER A 224 12.44 -1.42 10.60
N GLU A 225 12.29 -1.45 11.92
CA GLU A 225 10.95 -1.43 12.53
C GLU A 225 10.18 -0.16 12.23
N LEU A 226 10.88 0.96 12.03
CA LEU A 226 10.26 2.19 11.56
C LEU A 226 9.79 2.03 10.11
N ASP A 227 10.64 1.51 9.22
CA ASP A 227 10.29 1.31 7.80
C ASP A 227 9.01 0.47 7.68
N VAL A 228 8.95 -0.64 8.42
CA VAL A 228 7.77 -1.52 8.43
C VAL A 228 6.53 -0.83 8.99
N ALA A 229 6.67 -0.01 10.04
CA ALA A 229 5.57 0.76 10.61
C ALA A 229 5.03 1.83 9.65
N GLN A 230 5.88 2.33 8.75
CA GLN A 230 5.57 3.41 7.81
C GLN A 230 5.03 2.93 6.45
N LEU A 231 5.00 1.63 6.16
CA LEU A 231 4.68 1.11 4.80
C LEU A 231 3.31 1.57 4.25
N ASP A 232 2.33 1.86 5.10
CA ASP A 232 1.01 2.35 4.67
C ASP A 232 0.85 3.87 4.88
N TRP A 233 1.85 4.56 5.43
CA TRP A 233 1.75 5.99 5.73
C TRP A 233 1.57 6.91 4.51
N PRO A 234 2.24 6.68 3.35
CA PRO A 234 2.13 7.59 2.22
C PRO A 234 0.69 7.90 1.79
N SER A 235 -0.17 6.87 1.68
CA SER A 235 -1.57 7.08 1.30
C SER A 235 -2.34 7.93 2.32
N TYR A 236 -2.11 7.72 3.62
CA TYR A 236 -2.78 8.54 4.64
C TYR A 236 -2.24 9.98 4.69
N VAL A 237 -0.98 10.20 4.34
CA VAL A 237 -0.44 11.56 4.21
C VAL A 237 -1.05 12.27 3.00
N GLU A 238 -1.22 11.57 1.88
CA GLU A 238 -1.94 12.07 0.71
C GLU A 238 -3.40 12.42 1.05
N ASP A 239 -4.10 11.56 1.80
CA ASP A 239 -5.46 11.84 2.29
C ASP A 239 -5.50 13.12 3.14
N ILE A 240 -4.58 13.28 4.09
CA ILE A 240 -4.48 14.49 4.92
C ILE A 240 -4.13 15.73 4.07
N ASP A 241 -3.27 15.60 3.06
CA ASP A 241 -2.94 16.69 2.14
C ASP A 241 -4.17 17.09 1.31
N HIS A 242 -5.00 16.13 0.87
CA HIS A 242 -6.25 16.39 0.16
C HIS A 242 -7.24 17.15 1.04
N VAL A 243 -7.47 16.70 2.28
CA VAL A 243 -8.35 17.37 3.25
C VAL A 243 -7.86 18.79 3.52
N LEU A 244 -6.55 18.98 3.74
CA LEU A 244 -6.00 20.32 3.96
C LEU A 244 -6.27 21.22 2.75
N HIS A 245 -6.01 20.73 1.54
CA HIS A 245 -6.23 21.50 0.32
C HIS A 245 -7.70 21.90 0.15
N LYS A 246 -8.63 20.98 0.46
CA LYS A 246 -10.07 21.23 0.44
C LYS A 246 -10.44 22.33 1.43
N VAL A 247 -10.09 22.19 2.72
CA VAL A 247 -10.38 23.20 3.75
C VAL A 247 -9.81 24.57 3.40
N VAL A 248 -8.55 24.65 2.92
CA VAL A 248 -7.92 25.91 2.50
C VAL A 248 -8.66 26.53 1.30
N THR A 249 -9.01 25.73 0.30
CA THR A 249 -9.72 26.20 -0.90
C THR A 249 -11.07 26.79 -0.54
N VAL A 250 -11.87 26.10 0.30
CA VAL A 250 -13.19 26.61 0.70
C VAL A 250 -13.05 27.90 1.50
N ILE A 251 -12.08 28.00 2.42
CA ILE A 251 -11.83 29.24 3.19
C ILE A 251 -11.46 30.40 2.26
N ASN A 252 -10.59 30.18 1.28
CA ASN A 252 -10.16 31.21 0.34
C ASN A 252 -11.31 31.67 -0.57
N GLN A 253 -12.17 30.76 -1.02
CA GLN A 253 -13.36 31.09 -1.82
C GLN A 253 -14.33 31.97 -1.03
N CYS A 254 -14.55 31.69 0.26
CA CYS A 254 -15.38 32.50 1.14
C CYS A 254 -14.77 33.88 1.47
N THR A 255 -13.46 34.09 1.28
CA THR A 255 -12.83 35.40 1.46
C THR A 255 -12.84 36.31 0.22
N HIS A 256 -13.03 35.75 -0.99
CA HIS A 256 -12.84 36.48 -2.25
C HIS A 256 -14.10 36.61 -3.13
N GLU A 257 -15.13 35.79 -2.94
CA GLU A 257 -16.39 35.86 -3.69
C GLU A 257 -17.62 35.96 -2.78
N VAL A 258 -18.71 36.55 -3.29
CA VAL A 258 -20.05 36.66 -2.64
C VAL A 258 -20.41 35.32 -1.98
N PRO A 259 -20.91 35.29 -0.73
CA PRO A 259 -20.88 34.07 0.08
C PRO A 259 -21.69 32.94 -0.54
N ARG A 260 -21.00 31.98 -1.17
CA ARG A 260 -21.56 30.66 -1.43
C ARG A 260 -21.77 29.98 -0.08
N LYS A 261 -22.93 29.33 0.04
CA LYS A 261 -23.60 28.79 1.23
C LYS A 261 -22.84 27.72 2.05
N MET A 262 -21.52 27.61 1.96
CA MET A 262 -20.78 26.47 2.52
C MET A 262 -20.31 26.66 3.98
N PHE A 263 -20.10 27.91 4.42
CA PHE A 263 -19.84 28.25 5.84
C PHE A 263 -20.87 29.27 6.32
N VAL A 264 -22.03 28.80 6.76
CA VAL A 264 -23.15 29.71 7.07
C VAL A 264 -23.00 30.41 8.43
N GLN A 265 -22.00 30.04 9.26
CA GLN A 265 -21.77 30.64 10.58
C GLN A 265 -20.32 31.13 10.76
N GLU A 266 -20.16 32.43 11.05
CA GLU A 266 -18.87 33.10 11.32
C GLU A 266 -18.00 32.38 12.38
N PRO A 267 -18.57 31.79 13.46
CA PRO A 267 -17.83 30.95 14.40
C PRO A 267 -17.22 29.67 13.79
N VAL A 268 -17.94 28.97 12.91
CA VAL A 268 -17.46 27.74 12.25
C VAL A 268 -16.35 28.08 11.24
N PHE A 269 -16.48 29.21 10.55
CA PHE A 269 -15.43 29.73 9.67
C PHE A 269 -14.14 30.05 10.44
N HIS A 270 -14.24 30.64 11.64
CA HIS A 270 -13.09 30.87 12.52
C HIS A 270 -12.44 29.53 12.96
N LEU A 271 -13.26 28.54 13.33
CA LEU A 271 -12.77 27.20 13.66
C LEU A 271 -12.05 26.54 12.47
N ALA A 272 -12.59 26.65 11.26
CA ALA A 272 -11.94 26.11 10.06
C ALA A 272 -10.55 26.75 9.82
N LYS A 273 -10.42 28.06 10.04
CA LYS A 273 -9.12 28.76 9.98
C LYS A 273 -8.11 28.22 11.00
N LEU A 274 -8.54 27.98 12.24
CA LEU A 274 -7.68 27.37 13.26
C LEU A 274 -7.38 25.89 12.94
N GLY A 275 -8.35 25.18 12.37
CA GLY A 275 -8.24 23.79 11.92
C GLY A 275 -7.14 23.57 10.89
N ILE A 276 -6.89 24.53 9.98
CA ILE A 276 -5.73 24.52 9.07
C ILE A 276 -4.43 24.33 9.86
N GLY A 277 -4.25 25.09 10.94
CA GLY A 277 -3.07 25.01 11.80
C GLY A 277 -2.93 23.62 12.41
N LEU A 278 -4.04 23.10 12.96
CA LEU A 278 -4.12 21.79 13.59
C LEU A 278 -3.77 20.64 12.63
N ILE A 279 -4.35 20.65 11.43
CA ILE A 279 -4.09 19.66 10.38
C ILE A 279 -2.62 19.73 9.93
N LYS A 280 -2.08 20.94 9.71
CA LYS A 280 -0.68 21.15 9.30
C LYS A 280 0.30 20.61 10.34
N ILE A 281 0.09 20.92 11.62
CA ILE A 281 1.01 20.51 12.69
C ILE A 281 0.93 18.99 12.91
N ALA A 282 -0.26 18.39 12.86
CA ALA A 282 -0.45 16.94 12.97
C ALA A 282 0.26 16.20 11.83
N ARG A 283 0.11 16.67 10.59
CA ARG A 283 0.81 16.11 9.42
C ARG A 283 2.32 16.28 9.52
N LEU A 284 2.80 17.40 10.05
CA LEU A 284 4.23 17.72 10.12
C LEU A 284 5.02 16.67 10.92
N PHE A 285 4.40 16.11 11.96
CA PHE A 285 4.97 15.00 12.74
C PHE A 285 5.35 13.81 11.85
N PHE A 286 4.40 13.31 11.07
CA PHE A 286 4.63 12.15 10.20
C PHE A 286 5.52 12.49 9.01
N LYS A 287 5.36 13.69 8.41
CA LYS A 287 6.27 14.17 7.35
C LYS A 287 7.71 14.33 7.81
N LYS A 288 7.96 14.52 9.12
CA LYS A 288 9.32 14.56 9.68
C LYS A 288 9.94 13.17 9.77
N LEU A 289 9.12 12.17 10.09
CA LEU A 289 9.52 10.77 10.27
C LEU A 289 9.58 9.99 8.97
N LEU A 290 8.76 10.35 7.99
CA LEU A 290 8.73 9.72 6.68
C LEU A 290 10.11 9.84 6.03
N ILE A 291 10.60 8.70 5.57
CA ILE A 291 11.72 8.62 4.64
C ILE A 291 11.21 9.16 3.31
N ASP A 292 11.86 10.21 2.80
CA ASP A 292 11.60 10.72 1.46
C ASP A 292 12.07 9.68 0.45
N ARG A 293 11.11 9.01 -0.19
CA ARG A 293 11.35 7.96 -1.19
C ARG A 293 11.38 8.51 -2.62
N SER A 294 11.04 9.78 -2.83
CA SER A 294 10.83 10.34 -4.16
C SER A 294 11.91 11.33 -4.60
N LEU A 295 12.75 11.88 -3.72
CA LEU A 295 13.74 12.89 -4.16
C LEU A 295 15.13 12.79 -3.51
N ASN A 296 16.14 12.92 -4.39
CA ASN A 296 17.54 13.16 -4.07
C ASN A 296 17.71 14.41 -3.19
N ALA A 297 18.53 14.27 -2.15
CA ALA A 297 19.25 15.31 -1.43
C ALA A 297 18.42 16.31 -0.58
N ARG A 298 18.44 16.12 0.75
CA ARG A 298 18.72 17.14 1.80
C ARG A 298 18.31 16.72 3.21
N ARG A 299 17.59 15.61 3.39
CA ARG A 299 17.30 15.07 4.73
C ARG A 299 18.25 13.93 5.03
N ILE A 300 18.92 13.99 6.18
CA ILE A 300 19.62 12.83 6.75
C ILE A 300 18.50 11.82 7.04
N PRO A 301 18.41 10.68 6.32
CA PRO A 301 17.44 9.66 6.67
C PRO A 301 17.75 9.21 8.09
N LEU A 302 16.71 8.99 8.90
CA LEU A 302 16.87 8.45 10.24
C LEU A 302 17.47 7.05 10.11
N ARG A 303 18.79 6.93 10.20
CA ARG A 303 19.49 5.65 10.10
C ARG A 303 19.27 4.90 11.40
N LEU A 304 18.20 4.12 11.42
CA LEU A 304 17.84 3.27 12.54
C LEU A 304 18.38 1.86 12.36
N PRO A 305 18.69 1.16 13.46
CA PRO A 305 18.99 -0.27 13.39
C PRO A 305 17.76 -1.04 12.90
N LEU A 306 18.02 -2.22 12.31
CA LEU A 306 16.95 -3.09 11.82
C LEU A 306 15.96 -3.50 12.92
N PHE A 307 16.47 -3.66 14.13
CA PHE A 307 15.71 -4.05 15.31
C PHE A 307 16.07 -3.14 16.48
N THR A 308 15.05 -2.74 17.22
CA THR A 308 15.18 -2.05 18.50
C THR A 308 14.66 -2.96 19.62
N GLU A 309 14.74 -2.49 20.86
CA GLU A 309 14.12 -3.14 22.02
C GLU A 309 12.60 -2.91 22.12
N MET A 310 11.95 -2.36 21.08
CA MET A 310 10.50 -2.25 21.02
C MET A 310 9.83 -3.63 20.96
N CYS A 311 8.72 -3.82 21.67
CA CYS A 311 7.84 -4.96 21.43
C CYS A 311 6.88 -4.70 20.26
N SER A 312 6.24 -5.75 19.74
CA SER A 312 5.27 -5.61 18.65
C SER A 312 4.12 -4.66 18.94
N LYS A 313 3.67 -4.56 20.20
CA LYS A 313 2.61 -3.61 20.57
C LYS A 313 3.07 -2.16 20.44
N GLN A 314 4.32 -1.86 20.78
CA GLN A 314 4.91 -0.54 20.63
C GLN A 314 5.05 -0.16 19.15
N ILE A 315 5.51 -1.09 18.32
CA ILE A 315 5.59 -0.88 16.86
C ILE A 315 4.19 -0.64 16.27
N GLU A 316 3.18 -1.42 16.67
CA GLU A 316 1.80 -1.22 16.24
C GLU A 316 1.28 0.17 16.64
N SER A 317 1.56 0.63 17.86
CA SER A 317 1.10 1.93 18.34
C SER A 317 1.62 3.09 17.50
N LEU A 318 2.85 2.97 17.00
CA LEU A 318 3.44 3.93 16.06
C LEU A 318 2.76 3.83 14.68
N ALA A 319 2.63 2.62 14.15
CA ALA A 319 2.07 2.39 12.82
C ALA A 319 0.61 2.83 12.69
N GLN A 320 -0.22 2.56 13.72
CA GLN A 320 -1.65 2.86 13.73
C GLN A 320 -1.97 4.32 14.05
N SER A 321 -1.00 5.11 14.50
CA SER A 321 -1.24 6.51 14.87
C SER A 321 -1.66 7.36 13.66
N LEU A 322 -0.97 7.25 12.52
CA LEU A 322 -1.32 8.04 11.34
C LEU A 322 -2.71 7.72 10.76
N PRO A 323 -3.11 6.44 10.58
CA PRO A 323 -4.48 6.12 10.16
C PRO A 323 -5.55 6.74 11.07
N LEU A 324 -5.33 6.71 12.39
CA LEU A 324 -6.25 7.30 13.36
C LEU A 324 -6.27 8.82 13.29
N VAL A 325 -5.12 9.46 13.10
CA VAL A 325 -5.00 10.91 12.86
C VAL A 325 -5.72 11.33 11.59
N ALA A 326 -5.57 10.56 10.49
CA ALA A 326 -6.28 10.82 9.24
C ALA A 326 -7.80 10.71 9.43
N ALA A 327 -8.27 9.71 10.18
CA ALA A 327 -9.68 9.56 10.50
C ALA A 327 -10.23 10.72 11.37
N ASP A 328 -9.48 11.18 12.37
CA ASP A 328 -9.86 12.34 13.18
C ASP A 328 -9.89 13.64 12.31
N ILE A 329 -8.95 13.79 11.36
CA ILE A 329 -8.92 14.93 10.42
C ILE A 329 -10.08 14.91 9.43
N LEU A 330 -10.47 13.74 8.92
CA LEU A 330 -11.67 13.59 8.08
C LEU A 330 -12.95 13.90 8.85
N GLN A 331 -13.03 13.50 10.11
CA GLN A 331 -14.16 13.89 10.97
C GLN A 331 -14.21 15.41 11.16
N LEU A 332 -13.05 16.04 11.35
CA LEU A 332 -12.96 17.49 11.47
C LEU A 332 -13.43 18.21 10.19
N GLU A 333 -13.07 17.69 9.02
CA GLU A 333 -13.57 18.20 7.73
C GLU A 333 -15.08 18.09 7.62
N ASN A 334 -15.66 16.94 7.98
CA ASN A 334 -17.11 16.76 7.93
C ASN A 334 -17.84 17.76 8.84
N LEU A 335 -17.29 18.07 10.02
CA LEU A 335 -17.85 19.11 10.91
C LEU A 335 -17.77 20.52 10.32
N PHE A 336 -16.81 20.79 9.42
CA PHE A 336 -16.75 22.04 8.69
C PHE A 336 -17.77 22.11 7.53
N GLU A 337 -18.18 20.96 6.98
CA GLU A 337 -19.03 20.84 5.78
C GLU A 337 -20.53 20.66 6.05
N THR A 338 -20.95 20.43 7.30
CA THR A 338 -22.36 20.26 7.64
C THR A 338 -23.16 21.55 7.49
N VAL A 339 -23.51 21.90 6.26
CA VAL A 339 -24.58 22.83 5.91
C VAL A 339 -25.18 22.41 4.55
N ASP A 340 -26.26 21.62 4.53
CA ASP A 340 -27.41 21.95 3.65
C ASP A 340 -28.70 21.09 3.81
N VAL A 341 -28.77 20.00 4.58
CA VAL A 341 -30.05 19.26 4.67
C VAL A 341 -30.28 18.63 6.06
N ALA A 342 -31.24 19.18 6.81
CA ALA A 342 -31.93 18.57 7.96
C ALA A 342 -31.10 18.05 9.17
N HIS A 343 -29.79 18.28 9.23
CA HIS A 343 -28.97 17.92 10.39
C HIS A 343 -28.73 19.11 11.33
N GLU A 344 -28.71 18.81 12.63
CA GLU A 344 -28.39 19.75 13.71
C GLU A 344 -27.04 20.43 13.45
N ASN A 345 -26.94 21.73 13.76
CA ASN A 345 -25.67 22.47 13.66
C ASN A 345 -24.59 21.77 14.50
N PRO A 346 -23.34 21.68 14.03
CA PRO A 346 -22.28 21.03 14.78
C PRO A 346 -22.03 21.78 16.10
N SER A 347 -22.10 21.08 17.24
CA SER A 347 -21.83 21.66 18.55
C SER A 347 -20.33 21.88 18.75
N GLY A 348 -19.97 22.91 19.52
CA GLY A 348 -18.60 23.13 20.00
C GLY A 348 -18.03 21.89 20.68
N THR A 349 -18.89 21.15 21.37
CA THR A 349 -18.57 19.87 22.01
C THR A 349 -18.05 18.82 21.01
N ASP A 350 -18.54 18.78 19.77
CA ASP A 350 -18.08 17.82 18.77
C ASP A 350 -16.68 18.18 18.23
N PHE A 351 -16.42 19.46 18.01
CA PHE A 351 -15.07 19.96 17.69
C PHE A 351 -14.06 19.65 18.81
N ILE A 352 -14.46 19.82 20.07
CA ILE A 352 -13.62 19.52 21.23
C ILE A 352 -13.29 18.03 21.31
N LYS A 353 -14.28 17.15 21.06
CA LYS A 353 -14.07 15.69 21.03
C LYS A 353 -13.02 15.31 19.98
N VAL A 354 -13.15 15.82 18.76
CA VAL A 354 -12.21 15.52 17.67
C VAL A 354 -10.80 16.04 17.98
N ALA A 355 -10.67 17.29 18.45
CA ALA A 355 -9.37 17.87 18.81
C ALA A 355 -8.69 17.10 19.97
N THR A 356 -9.47 16.66 20.95
CA THR A 356 -8.97 15.86 22.08
C THR A 356 -8.55 14.46 21.63
N SER A 357 -9.34 13.83 20.76
CA SER A 357 -9.00 12.55 20.12
C SER A 357 -7.66 12.68 19.38
N LEU A 358 -7.53 13.68 18.51
CA LEU A 358 -6.34 13.97 17.74
C LEU A 358 -5.10 14.15 18.65
N LYS A 359 -5.23 14.92 19.74
CA LYS A 359 -4.17 15.11 20.75
C LYS A 359 -3.69 13.79 21.34
N SER A 360 -4.63 12.90 21.67
CA SER A 360 -4.31 11.60 22.27
C SER A 360 -3.54 10.67 21.32
N ARG A 361 -3.75 10.77 19.99
CA ARG A 361 -3.12 9.88 18.99
C ARG A 361 -1.60 9.96 18.94
N PHE A 362 -1.01 11.04 19.45
CA PHE A 362 0.45 11.26 19.44
C PHE A 362 1.15 10.77 20.72
N GLN A 363 0.43 10.46 21.80
CA GLN A 363 1.03 10.09 23.08
C GLN A 363 1.91 8.83 22.97
N ALA A 364 1.34 7.73 22.47
CA ALA A 364 2.09 6.47 22.33
C ALA A 364 3.26 6.57 21.31
N PRO A 365 3.08 7.14 20.11
CA PRO A 365 4.18 7.38 19.17
C PRO A 365 5.32 8.22 19.75
N LEU A 366 5.03 9.29 20.50
CA LEU A 366 6.05 10.14 21.13
C LEU A 366 6.87 9.34 22.14
N VAL A 367 6.21 8.54 22.97
CA VAL A 367 6.91 7.66 23.94
C VAL A 367 7.82 6.68 23.20
N VAL A 368 7.31 6.04 22.15
CA VAL A 368 8.09 5.08 21.34
C VAL A 368 9.30 5.77 20.69
N LEU A 369 9.10 6.97 20.14
CA LEU A 369 10.16 7.75 19.50
C LEU A 369 11.27 8.13 20.48
N LEU A 370 10.89 8.68 21.64
CA LEU A 370 11.84 9.19 22.62
C LEU A 370 12.58 8.08 23.35
N LEU A 371 11.94 6.92 23.60
CA LEU A 371 12.56 5.81 24.32
C LEU A 371 13.39 4.88 23.44
N TYR A 372 12.96 4.62 22.20
CA TYR A 372 13.56 3.57 21.37
C TYR A 372 14.18 4.10 20.09
N LEU A 373 13.48 4.94 19.34
CA LEU A 373 13.94 5.32 18.00
C LEU A 373 15.05 6.37 18.04
N ILE A 374 14.84 7.47 18.76
CA ILE A 374 15.81 8.56 18.83
C ILE A 374 17.12 8.12 19.53
N PRO A 375 17.09 7.38 20.65
CA PRO A 375 18.33 6.87 21.26
C PRO A 375 19.08 5.85 20.39
N SER A 376 18.40 5.20 19.45
CA SER A 376 19.02 4.21 18.54
C SER A 376 19.70 4.84 17.33
N ILE A 377 19.63 6.16 17.15
CA ILE A 377 20.32 6.85 16.05
C ILE A 377 21.82 6.79 16.34
N SER A 378 22.60 6.30 15.37
CA SER A 378 24.06 6.33 15.46
C SER A 378 24.58 7.76 15.32
N ASP A 379 25.33 8.26 16.31
CA ASP A 379 25.99 9.56 16.20
C ASP A 379 27.23 9.42 15.30
N THR A 380 27.14 9.96 14.09
CA THR A 380 28.31 10.16 13.21
C THR A 380 28.74 11.62 13.28
N ASP A 381 30.00 11.87 13.62
CA ASP A 381 30.72 13.14 13.45
C ASP A 381 30.31 14.34 14.33
N GLY A 382 30.26 14.14 15.65
CA GLY A 382 30.42 15.24 16.63
C GLY A 382 29.28 16.24 16.80
N SER A 383 28.19 16.10 16.04
CA SER A 383 26.89 16.74 16.29
C SER A 383 25.87 15.65 16.61
N SER A 384 25.30 15.66 17.82
CA SER A 384 24.36 14.63 18.24
C SER A 384 23.07 14.74 17.43
N THR A 385 22.94 13.89 16.39
CA THR A 385 21.73 13.81 15.56
C THR A 385 20.53 13.51 16.45
N GLN A 386 20.76 12.78 17.55
CA GLN A 386 19.79 12.57 18.61
C GLN A 386 19.24 13.89 19.18
N ASP A 387 20.10 14.84 19.54
CA ASP A 387 19.66 16.10 20.16
C ASP A 387 18.94 17.00 19.16
N TYR A 388 19.33 16.95 17.89
CA TYR A 388 18.55 17.57 16.82
C TYR A 388 17.09 17.07 16.80
N TYR A 389 16.89 15.74 16.79
CA TYR A 389 15.54 15.18 16.78
C TYR A 389 14.80 15.44 18.09
N LYS A 390 15.45 15.30 19.26
CA LYS A 390 14.84 15.63 20.57
C LYS A 390 14.33 17.06 20.58
N ASN A 391 15.19 18.03 20.24
CA ASN A 391 14.82 19.45 20.22
C ASN A 391 13.69 19.72 19.24
N TRP A 392 13.74 19.11 18.04
CA TRP A 392 12.67 19.24 17.06
C TRP A 392 11.33 18.75 17.58
N PHE A 393 11.28 17.57 18.21
CA PHE A 393 10.03 17.03 18.78
C PHE A 393 9.54 17.81 19.98
N VAL A 394 10.44 18.37 20.81
CA VAL A 394 10.06 19.29 21.89
C VAL A 394 9.39 20.54 21.31
N THR A 395 10.01 21.19 20.32
CA THR A 395 9.42 22.38 19.66
C THR A 395 8.08 22.04 19.01
N TRP A 396 8.01 20.92 18.27
CA TRP A 396 6.78 20.46 17.65
C TRP A 396 5.67 20.22 18.68
N ASN A 397 5.98 19.58 19.81
CA ASN A 397 5.00 19.28 20.85
C ASN A 397 4.45 20.56 21.50
N THR A 398 5.30 21.55 21.76
CA THR A 398 4.86 22.87 22.26
C THR A 398 3.89 23.53 21.28
N GLN A 399 4.23 23.57 19.98
CA GLN A 399 3.38 24.14 18.95
C GLN A 399 2.06 23.38 18.78
N PHE A 400 2.11 22.04 18.87
CA PHE A 400 0.95 21.18 18.78
C PHE A 400 -0.03 21.43 19.94
N ILE A 401 0.47 21.53 21.18
CA ILE A 401 -0.34 21.86 22.35
C ILE A 401 -0.98 23.24 22.17
N LEU A 402 -0.20 24.28 21.87
CA LEU A 402 -0.75 25.64 21.70
C LEU A 402 -1.82 25.71 20.61
N THR A 403 -1.57 25.07 19.45
CA THR A 403 -2.54 25.03 18.34
C THR A 403 -3.83 24.31 18.75
N THR A 404 -3.71 23.21 19.49
CA THR A 404 -4.86 22.43 19.95
C THR A 404 -5.67 23.17 21.00
N GLU A 405 -5.02 23.78 22.00
CA GLU A 405 -5.72 24.53 23.06
C GLU A 405 -6.41 25.78 22.51
N ASN A 406 -5.79 26.48 21.55
CA ASN A 406 -6.44 27.61 20.85
C ASN A 406 -7.70 27.15 20.10
N PHE A 407 -7.62 26.02 19.39
CA PHE A 407 -8.77 25.44 18.68
C PHE A 407 -9.89 25.03 19.66
N ILE A 408 -9.56 24.34 20.75
CA ILE A 408 -10.52 23.94 21.80
C ILE A 408 -11.15 25.17 22.46
N GLY A 409 -10.37 26.22 22.73
CA GLY A 409 -10.86 27.48 23.28
C GLY A 409 -11.91 28.13 22.39
N ALA A 410 -11.63 28.22 21.09
CA ALA A 410 -12.60 28.72 20.11
C ALA A 410 -13.86 27.84 20.03
N ALA A 411 -13.71 26.52 20.11
CA ALA A 411 -14.83 25.58 20.04
C ALA A 411 -15.76 25.71 21.26
N LYS A 412 -15.22 25.92 22.47
CA LYS A 412 -16.04 26.19 23.67
C LYS A 412 -16.89 27.45 23.54
N SER A 413 -16.39 28.46 22.85
CA SER A 413 -17.13 29.71 22.61
C SER A 413 -18.29 29.55 21.64
N LEU A 414 -18.35 28.46 20.87
CA LEU A 414 -19.45 28.14 19.96
C LEU A 414 -20.74 27.77 20.72
N ASP A 415 -20.62 26.98 21.80
CA ASP A 415 -21.77 26.55 22.59
C ASP A 415 -22.25 27.64 23.60
N ASN A 416 -21.36 28.58 23.95
CA ASN A 416 -21.67 29.66 24.90
C ASN A 416 -22.32 30.90 24.27
N ASN A 417 -22.33 31.00 22.95
CA ASN A 417 -23.01 32.06 22.19
C ASN A 417 -23.94 31.41 21.15
N PRO A 418 -25.17 31.00 21.53
CA PRO A 418 -26.12 30.48 20.56
C PRO A 418 -26.49 31.58 19.53
N PRO A 419 -26.80 31.20 18.27
CA PRO A 419 -27.17 32.13 17.21
C PRO A 419 -28.45 32.92 17.52
#